data_AF-A0A0P1GP66-F1
#
_entry.id   AF-A0A0P1GP66-F1
#
_cell.length_a   1.000
_cell.length_b   1.000
_cell.length_c   1.000
_cell.angle_alpha   90.00
_cell.angle_beta   90.00
_cell.angle_gamma   90.00
#
_symmetry.space_group_name_H-M   'P 1'
#
loop_
_entity.id
_entity.type
_entity.pdbx_description
1 polymer ?
#
loop_
_entity_poly.entity_id
_entity_poly.type
_entity_poly.pdbx_seq_one_letter_code
_entity_poly.pdbx_strand_id
1 'polypeptide(L)'
;MDETFRDNEQFRDGLLSALLSYQTSQSNHLTPEASEAQTLAPLHMRLQKKVDAIPATTKQKGLSLLEIQVRMKGRKGGMPHIGELAAALRKLGWKRRRQWSDSEDGFRAKWYPN
;
A
#
# COMPACT_ATOMS: atom_id res chain seq x y z
N MET A 1 -17.52 55.33 6.17
CA MET A 1 -16.37 54.47 6.50
C MET A 1 -16.90 53.05 6.47
N ASP A 2 -16.35 52.26 5.56
CA ASP A 2 -16.75 50.90 5.15
C ASP A 2 -17.07 49.91 6.27
N GLU A 3 -18.31 49.41 6.32
CA GLU A 3 -18.70 48.25 7.14
C GLU A 3 -18.32 46.91 6.47
N THR A 4 -18.14 46.88 5.14
CA THR A 4 -17.84 45.68 4.35
C THR A 4 -16.44 45.10 4.58
N PHE A 5 -15.48 45.92 5.03
CA PHE A 5 -14.12 45.46 5.32
C PHE A 5 -14.06 44.61 6.60
N ARG A 6 -14.96 44.84 7.56
CA ARG A 6 -14.95 44.18 8.86
C ARG A 6 -15.44 42.73 8.78
N ASP A 7 -16.43 42.47 7.93
CA ASP A 7 -16.93 41.12 7.65
C ASP A 7 -15.88 40.22 6.99
N ASN A 8 -15.04 40.79 6.12
CA ASN A 8 -14.04 40.03 5.38
C ASN A 8 -12.87 39.59 6.28
N GLU A 9 -12.46 40.44 7.23
CA GLU A 9 -11.47 40.08 8.25
C GLU A 9 -12.02 38.99 9.19
N GLN A 10 -13.27 39.12 9.62
CA GLN A 10 -13.90 38.14 10.49
C GLN A 10 -14.09 36.77 9.81
N PHE A 11 -14.40 36.76 8.51
CA PHE A 11 -14.43 35.54 7.71
C PHE A 11 -13.04 34.91 7.57
N ARG A 12 -12.02 35.71 7.25
CA ARG A 12 -10.63 35.24 7.12
C ARG A 12 -10.13 34.62 8.44
N ASP A 13 -10.39 35.28 9.56
CA ASP A 13 -9.94 34.82 10.87
C ASP A 13 -10.69 33.56 11.31
N GLY A 14 -11.98 33.46 10.99
CA GLY A 14 -12.75 32.22 11.17
C GLY A 14 -12.19 31.05 10.36
N LEU A 15 -11.80 31.29 9.11
CA LEU A 15 -11.21 30.27 8.23
C LEU A 15 -9.83 29.83 8.71
N LEU A 16 -8.99 30.75 9.17
CA LEU A 16 -7.68 30.44 9.76
C LEU A 16 -7.82 29.61 11.05
N SER A 17 -8.77 29.97 11.92
CA SER A 17 -9.06 29.23 13.15
C SER A 17 -9.55 27.80 12.87
N ALA A 18 -10.42 27.63 11.86
CA ALA A 18 -10.88 26.32 11.42
C ALA A 18 -9.75 25.45 10.84
N LEU A 19 -8.83 26.04 10.07
CA LEU A 19 -7.68 25.30 9.52
C LEU A 19 -6.69 24.87 10.60
N LEU A 20 -6.41 25.74 11.58
CA LEU A 20 -5.53 25.43 12.70
C LEU A 20 -6.09 24.30 13.59
N SER A 21 -7.40 24.33 13.87
CA SER A 21 -8.07 23.28 14.64
C SER A 21 -8.11 21.93 13.91
N TYR A 22 -8.21 21.96 12.57
CA TYR A 22 -8.11 20.75 11.76
C TYR A 22 -6.69 20.16 11.77
N GLN A 23 -5.66 21.00 11.69
CA GLN A 23 -4.25 20.57 11.72
C GLN A 23 -3.85 19.96 13.07
N THR A 24 -4.32 20.54 14.18
CA THR A 24 -4.11 19.95 15.51
C THR A 24 -4.86 18.64 15.69
N SER A 25 -6.08 18.53 15.14
CA SER A 25 -6.85 17.28 15.16
C SER A 25 -6.20 16.16 14.33
N GLN A 26 -5.55 16.49 13.21
CA GLN A 26 -4.81 15.50 12.41
C GLN A 26 -3.55 14.99 13.12
N SER A 27 -2.95 15.75 14.03
CA SER A 27 -1.71 15.35 14.72
C SER A 27 -1.93 14.28 15.80
N ASN A 28 -3.18 13.98 16.16
CA ASN A 28 -3.53 12.99 17.19
C ASN A 28 -3.70 11.54 16.69
N HIS A 29 -3.41 11.24 15.42
CA HIS A 29 -3.46 9.85 14.90
C HIS A 29 -2.10 9.13 14.90
N LEU A 30 -1.05 9.74 15.43
CA LEU A 30 0.22 9.05 15.67
C LEU A 30 0.17 8.42 17.07
N THR A 31 -0.48 7.27 17.17
CA THR A 31 -0.41 6.40 18.35
C THR A 31 1.06 6.07 18.65
N PRO A 32 1.58 6.41 19.85
CA PRO A 32 2.90 5.97 20.30
C PRO A 32 2.75 4.61 21.00
N GLU A 33 2.40 3.57 20.23
CA GLU A 33 2.37 2.19 20.72
C GLU A 33 3.10 1.32 19.69
N ALA A 34 4.40 1.58 19.55
CA ALA A 34 5.33 0.71 18.86
C ALA A 34 6.53 0.44 19.77
N SER A 35 6.23 -0.02 20.99
CA SER A 35 7.16 -0.79 21.81
C SER A 35 7.67 -1.97 20.97
N GLU A 36 8.96 -1.93 20.63
CA GLU A 36 9.85 -3.10 20.47
C GLU A 36 9.30 -4.35 19.78
N ALA A 37 8.42 -4.18 18.79
CA ALA A 37 8.08 -5.23 17.86
C ALA A 37 9.27 -5.40 16.93
N GLN A 38 10.22 -6.28 17.33
CA GLN A 38 11.30 -6.85 16.53
C GLN A 38 11.07 -6.55 15.05
N THR A 39 11.73 -5.51 14.54
CA THR A 39 11.37 -4.83 13.29
C THR A 39 11.22 -5.88 12.20
N LEU A 40 9.98 -6.27 11.92
CA LEU A 40 9.69 -7.26 10.89
C LEU A 40 10.31 -6.69 9.63
N ALA A 41 11.30 -7.39 9.07
CA ALA A 41 12.00 -6.94 7.87
C ALA A 41 10.96 -6.41 6.88
N PRO A 42 11.19 -5.23 6.30
CA PRO A 42 10.14 -4.51 5.60
C PRO A 42 9.52 -5.40 4.51
N LEU A 43 8.22 -5.27 4.28
CA LEU A 43 7.40 -6.25 3.54
C LEU A 43 8.00 -6.65 2.19
N HIS A 44 8.65 -5.70 1.50
CA HIS A 44 9.36 -5.95 0.24
C HIS A 44 10.53 -6.93 0.38
N MET A 45 11.31 -6.90 1.46
CA MET A 45 12.40 -7.85 1.72
C MET A 45 11.88 -9.25 2.05
N ARG A 46 10.78 -9.33 2.82
CA ARG A 46 10.11 -10.61 3.12
C ARG A 46 9.51 -11.22 1.86
N LEU A 47 8.91 -10.38 1.01
CA LEU A 47 8.38 -10.78 -0.28
C LEU A 47 9.51 -11.26 -1.20
N GLN A 48 10.62 -10.54 -1.27
CA GLN A 48 11.78 -10.92 -2.08
C GLN A 48 12.31 -12.30 -1.70
N LYS A 49 12.56 -12.57 -0.41
CA LYS A 49 12.98 -13.91 0.05
C LYS A 49 12.01 -15.02 -0.36
N LYS A 50 10.69 -14.76 -0.27
CA LYS A 50 9.67 -15.75 -0.64
C LYS A 50 9.59 -15.97 -2.14
N VAL A 51 9.72 -14.90 -2.92
CA VAL A 51 9.70 -14.94 -4.37
C VAL A 51 10.99 -15.60 -4.88
N ASP A 52 12.14 -15.32 -4.29
CA ASP A 52 13.43 -15.93 -4.67
C ASP A 52 13.43 -17.44 -4.48
N ALA A 53 12.78 -17.96 -3.44
CA ALA A 53 12.59 -19.39 -3.22
C ALA A 53 11.69 -20.10 -4.26
N ILE A 54 10.99 -19.35 -5.13
CA ILE A 54 10.14 -19.93 -6.17
C ILE A 54 11.01 -20.41 -7.35
N PRO A 55 10.81 -21.64 -7.87
CA PRO A 55 11.51 -22.10 -9.07
C PRO A 55 11.34 -21.14 -10.25
N ALA A 56 12.41 -20.92 -11.02
CA ALA A 56 12.41 -20.00 -12.16
C ALA A 56 11.35 -20.36 -13.21
N THR A 57 11.10 -21.65 -13.42
CA THR A 57 10.05 -22.16 -14.33
C THR A 57 8.65 -21.69 -13.92
N THR A 58 8.37 -21.61 -12.62
CA THR A 58 7.09 -21.11 -12.10
C THR A 58 7.01 -19.58 -12.20
N LYS A 59 8.13 -18.86 -11.98
CA LYS A 59 8.18 -17.40 -12.15
C LYS A 59 7.88 -16.99 -13.60
N GLN A 60 8.41 -17.73 -14.57
CA GLN A 60 8.20 -17.46 -16.00
C GLN A 60 6.77 -17.73 -16.48
N LYS A 61 6.06 -18.67 -15.86
CA LYS A 61 4.61 -18.91 -16.12
C LYS A 61 3.72 -17.76 -15.63
N GLY A 62 4.26 -16.89 -14.78
CA GLY A 62 3.54 -15.79 -14.18
C GLY A 62 2.81 -16.22 -12.91
N LEU A 63 2.89 -15.38 -11.88
CA LEU A 63 2.27 -15.64 -10.59
C LEU A 63 1.02 -14.78 -10.42
N SER A 64 -0.08 -15.39 -9.97
CA SER A 64 -1.25 -14.61 -9.57
C SER A 64 -1.02 -13.92 -8.22
N LEU A 65 -1.67 -12.79 -8.00
CA LEU A 65 -1.48 -12.05 -6.76
C LEU A 65 -2.00 -12.82 -5.53
N LEU A 66 -3.05 -13.63 -5.70
CA LEU A 66 -3.58 -14.50 -4.66
C LEU A 66 -2.59 -15.61 -4.28
N GLU A 67 -1.93 -16.24 -5.27
CA GLU A 67 -0.88 -17.23 -4.98
C GLU A 67 0.28 -16.63 -4.18
N ILE A 68 0.69 -15.41 -4.52
CA ILE A 68 1.72 -14.68 -3.78
C ILE A 68 1.26 -14.40 -2.35
N GLN A 69 0.00 -13.98 -2.18
CA GLN A 69 -0.59 -13.70 -0.87
C GLN A 69 -0.69 -14.95 0.02
N VAL A 70 -1.10 -16.09 -0.55
CA VAL A 70 -1.14 -17.39 0.16
C VAL A 70 0.26 -17.82 0.57
N ARG A 71 1.27 -17.63 -0.28
CA ARG A 71 2.68 -17.93 0.06
C ARG A 71 3.26 -17.00 1.13
N MET A 72 2.69 -15.80 1.27
CA MET A 72 3.04 -14.84 2.32
C MET A 72 2.36 -15.14 3.66
N LYS A 73 1.25 -15.90 3.67
CA LYS A 73 0.56 -16.33 4.89
C LYS A 73 1.50 -17.20 5.73
N GLY A 74 2.05 -16.60 6.79
CA GLY A 74 2.91 -17.29 7.75
C GLY A 74 2.12 -17.84 8.94
N ARG A 75 2.76 -18.68 9.75
CA ARG A 75 2.16 -19.30 10.95
C ARG A 75 1.71 -18.28 12.02
N LYS A 76 2.34 -17.10 12.07
CA LYS A 76 2.08 -16.02 13.06
C LYS A 76 1.86 -14.63 12.43
N GLY A 77 1.81 -14.52 11.10
CA GLY A 77 1.72 -13.23 10.41
C GLY A 77 0.40 -13.08 9.70
N GLY A 78 -0.31 -11.97 9.96
CA GLY A 78 -1.49 -11.59 9.20
C GLY A 78 -1.24 -11.58 7.70
N MET A 79 -2.29 -11.84 6.93
CA MET A 79 -2.21 -11.91 5.47
C MET A 79 -2.05 -10.47 4.93
N PRO A 80 -0.95 -10.15 4.22
CA PRO A 80 -0.72 -8.79 3.76
C PRO A 80 -1.77 -8.36 2.75
N HIS A 81 -2.07 -7.06 2.73
CA HIS A 81 -3.10 -6.53 1.84
C HIS A 81 -2.67 -6.66 0.37
N ILE A 82 -3.63 -6.98 -0.50
CA ILE A 82 -3.43 -7.19 -1.94
C ILE A 82 -2.78 -5.96 -2.58
N GLY A 83 -3.21 -4.75 -2.21
CA GLY A 83 -2.62 -3.51 -2.73
C GLY A 83 -1.15 -3.33 -2.34
N GLU A 84 -0.77 -3.71 -1.13
CA GLU A 84 0.60 -3.59 -0.62
C GLU A 84 1.53 -4.60 -1.29
N LEU A 85 1.04 -5.83 -1.52
CA LEU A 85 1.76 -6.84 -2.29
C LEU A 85 2.02 -6.35 -3.72
N ALA A 86 1.02 -5.78 -4.38
CA ALA A 86 1.19 -5.22 -5.72
C ALA A 86 2.20 -4.06 -5.72
N ALA A 87 2.18 -3.18 -4.72
CA ALA A 87 3.16 -2.11 -4.59
C ALA A 87 4.58 -2.64 -4.36
N ALA A 88 4.73 -3.65 -3.49
CA ALA A 88 6.02 -4.28 -3.23
C ALA A 88 6.57 -5.01 -4.48
N LEU A 89 5.73 -5.71 -5.24
CA LEU A 89 6.13 -6.33 -6.51
C LEU A 89 6.66 -5.30 -7.52
N ARG A 90 6.00 -4.14 -7.64
CA ARG A 90 6.50 -3.05 -8.51
C ARG A 90 7.87 -2.55 -8.05
N LYS A 91 8.08 -2.39 -6.74
CA LYS A 91 9.40 -2.01 -6.19
C LYS A 91 10.48 -3.04 -6.49
N LEU A 92 10.12 -4.32 -6.55
CA LEU A 92 11.03 -5.42 -6.94
C LEU A 92 11.24 -5.53 -8.47
N GLY A 93 10.65 -4.63 -9.27
CA GLY A 93 10.79 -4.63 -10.73
C GLY A 93 9.88 -5.63 -11.45
N TRP A 94 8.96 -6.29 -10.76
CA TRP A 94 8.03 -7.23 -11.39
C TRP A 94 7.00 -6.51 -12.25
N LYS A 95 6.69 -7.09 -13.41
CA LYS A 95 5.74 -6.53 -14.37
C LYS A 95 4.42 -7.30 -14.33
N ARG A 96 3.32 -6.57 -14.18
CA ARG A 96 1.96 -7.12 -14.28
C ARG A 96 1.54 -7.18 -15.75
N ARG A 97 1.14 -8.36 -16.23
CA ARG A 97 0.54 -8.55 -17.55
C ARG A 97 -0.83 -9.22 -17.38
N ARG A 98 -1.84 -8.69 -18.06
CA ARG A 98 -3.15 -9.35 -18.16
C ARG A 98 -3.20 -10.13 -19.46
N GLN A 99 -3.50 -11.42 -19.37
CA GLN A 99 -3.72 -12.25 -20.55
C GLN A 99 -5.20 -12.10 -20.92
N TRP A 100 -5.45 -11.39 -22.02
CA TRP A 100 -6.80 -11.15 -22.54
C TRP A 100 -7.28 -12.25 -23.50
N SER A 101 -6.38 -13.13 -23.91
CA SER A 101 -6.64 -14.21 -24.87
C SER A 101 -6.81 -15.58 -24.21
N ASP A 102 -6.65 -15.67 -22.90
CA ASP A 102 -6.73 -16.93 -22.14
C ASP A 102 -8.10 -17.03 -21.46
N SER A 103 -9.05 -17.68 -22.14
CA SER A 103 -10.43 -17.88 -21.68
C SER A 103 -10.52 -18.87 -20.52
N GLU A 104 -9.61 -19.84 -20.46
CA GLU A 104 -9.56 -20.90 -19.45
C GLU A 104 -9.17 -20.33 -18.08
N ASP A 105 -8.22 -19.39 -18.05
CA ASP A 105 -7.70 -18.80 -16.81
C ASP A 105 -8.45 -17.51 -16.39
N GLY A 106 -9.60 -17.25 -17.01
CA GLY A 106 -10.54 -16.20 -16.62
C GLY A 106 -9.98 -14.77 -16.71
N PHE A 107 -9.13 -14.49 -17.70
CA PHE A 107 -8.53 -13.16 -17.95
C PHE A 107 -7.76 -12.57 -16.76
N ARG A 108 -7.17 -13.43 -15.93
CA ARG A 108 -6.47 -13.02 -14.72
C ARG A 108 -5.19 -12.24 -15.03
N ALA A 109 -4.86 -11.30 -14.15
CA ALA A 109 -3.59 -10.60 -14.21
C ALA A 109 -2.49 -11.39 -13.50
N LYS A 110 -1.43 -11.73 -14.23
CA LYS A 110 -0.26 -12.44 -13.73
C LYS A 110 0.93 -11.49 -13.62
N TRP A 111 1.82 -11.78 -12.70
CA TRP A 111 3.05 -11.04 -12.47
C TRP A 111 4.24 -11.84 -12.95
N TYR A 112 5.11 -11.18 -13.71
CA TYR A 112 6.31 -11.77 -14.30
C TYR A 112 7.54 -11.03 -13.79
N PRO A 113 8.67 -11.74 -13.60
CA PRO A 113 9.95 -11.08 -13.41
C PRO A 113 10.29 -10.25 -14.66
N ASN A 114 11.04 -9.16 -14.48
CA ASN A 114 11.56 -8.37 -15.59
C ASN A 114 12.64 -9.15 -16.35
#